data_AF-P01383-F1
#
_entry.id   AF-P01383-F1
#
_cell.length_a   1.000
_cell.length_b   1.000
_cell.length_c   1.000
_cell.angle_alpha   90.00
_cell.angle_beta   90.00
_cell.angle_gamma   90.00
#
_symmetry.space_group_name_H-M   'P 1'
#
loop_
_entity.id
_entity.type
_entity.pdbx_description
1 polymer ?
#
loop_
_entity_poly.entity_id
_entity_poly.type
_entity_poly.pdbx_seq_one_letter_code
_entity_poly.pdbx_strand_id
1 'polypeptide(L)' 'KRCYRTPDLKSQTCPPGEDLCYTKKWCADWCTSRGKVIELGCVATCPKVKPYEQITCCSTDNCNPHPKMKP' A
#
# COMPACT_ATOMS: atom_id res chain seq x y z
N LYS A 1 -11.74 -2.62 9.90
CA LYS A 1 -10.37 -2.72 9.33
C LYS A 1 -9.74 -1.33 9.26
N ARG A 2 -8.45 -1.17 9.61
CA ARG A 2 -7.68 0.06 9.42
C ARG A 2 -6.40 -0.20 8.62
N CYS A 3 -6.07 0.69 7.70
CA CYS A 3 -4.85 0.62 6.89
C CYS A 3 -4.23 2.00 6.74
N TYR A 4 -2.91 2.05 6.52
CA TYR A 4 -2.27 3.27 6.03
C TYR A 4 -2.67 3.53 4.58
N ARG A 5 -2.84 4.81 4.24
CA ARG A 5 -3.19 5.28 2.90
C ARG A 5 -2.22 6.35 2.42
N THR A 6 -1.88 6.29 1.14
CA THR A 6 -1.16 7.36 0.44
C THR A 6 -2.16 8.43 -0.04
N PRO A 7 -1.76 9.71 -0.13
CA PRO A 7 -0.40 10.23 0.07
C PRO A 7 -0.03 10.53 1.54
N ASP A 8 -1.01 10.70 2.44
CA ASP A 8 -0.78 11.26 3.77
C ASP A 8 -0.10 10.30 4.78
N LEU A 9 0.00 9.01 4.45
CA LEU A 9 0.52 7.96 5.33
C LEU A 9 -0.24 7.84 6.67
N LYS A 10 -1.51 8.25 6.68
CA LYS A 10 -2.38 8.17 7.86
C LYS A 10 -3.14 6.85 7.89
N SER A 11 -3.30 6.30 9.10
CA SER A 11 -4.17 5.14 9.33
C SER A 11 -5.63 5.58 9.25
N GLN A 12 -6.36 5.04 8.30
CA GLN A 12 -7.78 5.32 8.08
C GLN A 12 -8.60 4.03 8.21
N THR A 13 -9.85 4.18 8.64
CA THR A 13 -10.83 3.09 8.61
C THR A 13 -11.16 2.75 7.16
N CYS A 14 -11.08 1.48 6.80
CA CYS A 14 -11.46 1.01 5.47
C CYS A 14 -12.98 0.97 5.33
N PRO A 15 -13.52 1.23 4.12
CA PRO A 15 -14.90 0.97 3.76
C PRO A 15 -15.34 -0.46 4.13
N PRO A 16 -16.64 -0.67 4.42
CA PRO A 16 -17.18 -2.01 4.62
C PRO A 16 -16.86 -2.93 3.42
N GLY A 17 -16.40 -4.14 3.70
CA GLY A 17 -15.99 -5.13 2.70
C GLY A 17 -14.52 -5.04 2.27
N GLU A 18 -13.78 -3.99 2.64
CA GLU A 18 -12.34 -3.89 2.40
C GLU A 18 -11.53 -4.35 3.62
N ASP A 19 -11.42 -5.66 3.80
CA ASP A 19 -10.81 -6.28 5.00
C ASP A 19 -9.29 -6.51 4.89
N LEU A 20 -8.69 -6.14 3.76
CA LEU A 20 -7.24 -6.28 3.52
C LEU A 20 -6.60 -4.91 3.32
N CYS A 21 -5.39 -4.76 3.85
CA CYS A 21 -4.51 -3.68 3.44
C CYS A 21 -3.65 -4.14 2.28
N TYR A 22 -3.30 -3.23 1.38
CA TYR A 22 -2.29 -3.48 0.36
C TYR A 22 -1.13 -2.48 0.42
N THR A 23 0.00 -2.93 -0.09
CA THR A 23 1.16 -2.12 -0.45
C THR A 23 1.49 -2.44 -1.89
N LYS A 24 1.40 -1.44 -2.76
CA LYS A 24 1.75 -1.55 -4.17
C LYS A 24 2.99 -0.72 -4.45
N LYS A 25 3.96 -1.29 -5.15
CA LYS A 25 5.22 -0.63 -5.51
C LYS A 25 5.49 -0.78 -7.00
N TRP A 26 5.90 0.29 -7.66
CA TRP A 26 6.31 0.25 -9.06
C TRP A 26 7.35 1.31 -9.37
N CYS A 27 8.03 1.16 -10.50
CA CYS A 27 9.04 2.08 -10.98
C CYS A 27 8.38 3.04 -11.99
N ALA A 28 8.21 4.31 -11.62
CA ALA A 28 7.73 5.38 -12.52
C ALA A 28 8.92 6.14 -13.14
N ASP A 29 8.66 7.21 -13.91
CA ASP A 29 9.68 7.96 -14.68
C ASP A 29 10.93 8.36 -13.87
N TRP A 30 10.73 8.76 -12.61
CA TRP A 30 11.80 9.24 -11.73
C TRP A 30 12.33 8.18 -10.76
N CYS A 31 12.07 6.90 -11.01
CA CYS A 31 12.38 5.82 -10.09
C CYS A 31 13.87 5.67 -9.77
N THR A 32 14.75 6.02 -10.71
CA THR A 32 16.20 6.02 -10.50
C THR A 32 16.66 7.08 -9.50
N SER A 33 15.97 8.22 -9.42
CA SER A 33 16.32 9.33 -8.52
C SER A 33 15.47 9.38 -7.24
N ARG A 34 14.19 9.01 -7.32
CA ARG A 34 13.20 9.11 -6.22
C ARG A 34 12.88 7.75 -5.58
N GLY A 35 13.38 6.65 -6.15
CA GLY A 35 12.99 5.31 -5.77
C GLY A 35 11.62 4.93 -6.33
N LYS A 36 11.18 3.70 -6.00
CA LYS A 36 9.88 3.18 -6.42
C LYS A 36 8.75 4.02 -5.83
N VAL A 37 7.70 4.23 -6.62
CA VAL A 37 6.42 4.74 -6.11
C VAL A 37 5.84 3.68 -5.17
N ILE A 38 5.28 4.14 -4.06
CA ILE A 38 4.60 3.29 -3.09
C ILE A 38 3.19 3.84 -2.95
N GLU A 39 2.20 2.97 -3.16
CA GLU A 39 0.78 3.23 -2.94
C GLU A 39 0.29 2.28 -1.86
N LEU A 40 -0.44 2.84 -0.90
CA LEU A 40 -0.99 2.11 0.23
C LEU A 40 -2.49 2.31 0.27
N GLY A 41 -3.22 1.26 0.64
CA GLY A 41 -4.65 1.41 0.92
C GLY A 41 -5.35 0.16 1.37
N CYS A 42 -6.67 0.18 1.22
CA CYS A 42 -7.59 -0.88 1.60
C CYS A 42 -8.12 -1.55 0.32
N VAL A 43 -8.41 -2.84 0.38
CA VAL A 43 -9.00 -3.63 -0.71
C VAL A 43 -9.81 -4.79 -0.14
N ALA A 44 -10.86 -5.21 -0.85
CA ALA A 44 -11.63 -6.41 -0.50
C ALA A 44 -10.85 -7.69 -0.79
N THR A 45 -10.19 -7.73 -1.94
CA THR A 45 -9.38 -8.86 -2.41
C THR A 45 -8.00 -8.38 -2.82
N CYS A 46 -6.97 -9.18 -2.57
CA CYS A 46 -5.63 -8.80 -2.98
C CYS A 46 -5.54 -8.68 -4.51
N PRO A 47 -5.16 -7.50 -5.06
CA PRO A 47 -5.08 -7.31 -6.49
C PRO A 47 -4.04 -8.23 -7.13
N LYS A 48 -4.29 -8.62 -8.39
CA LYS A 48 -3.29 -9.34 -9.19
C LYS A 48 -2.15 -8.39 -9.57
N VAL A 49 -0.93 -8.88 -9.41
CA VAL A 49 0.30 -8.14 -9.75
C VAL A 49 0.37 -7.96 -11.27
N LYS A 50 0.50 -6.72 -11.75
CA LYS A 50 0.84 -6.44 -13.15
C LYS A 50 2.37 -6.55 -13.35
N PRO A 51 2.84 -6.74 -14.60
CA PRO A 51 4.27 -6.65 -14.89
C PRO A 51 4.87 -5.37 -14.31
N TYR A 52 6.05 -5.50 -13.69
CA TYR A 52 6.80 -4.39 -13.06
C TYR A 52 6.18 -3.76 -11.80
N GLU A 53 5.03 -4.26 -11.35
CA GLU A 53 4.44 -3.92 -10.05
C GLU A 53 4.81 -4.98 -9.01
N GLN A 54 4.86 -4.60 -7.75
CA GLN A 54 4.94 -5.52 -6.62
C GLN A 54 3.78 -5.18 -5.70
N ILE A 55 2.88 -6.15 -5.47
CA ILE A 55 1.73 -5.96 -4.58
C ILE A 55 1.84 -6.97 -3.45
N THR A 56 1.66 -6.50 -2.23
CA THR A 56 1.59 -7.32 -1.03
C THR A 56 0.33 -6.94 -0.28
N CYS A 57 -0.41 -7.94 0.19
CA CYS A 57 -1.60 -7.73 1.00
C CYS A 57 -1.48 -8.40 2.35
N CYS A 58 -2.17 -7.84 3.34
CA CYS A 58 -2.15 -8.33 4.71
C CYS A 58 -3.46 -8.03 5.42
N SER A 59 -3.81 -8.88 6.40
CA SER A 59 -5.13 -8.92 7.04
C SER A 59 -5.16 -8.32 8.45
N THR A 60 -4.02 -7.93 9.03
CA THR A 60 -3.97 -7.25 10.34
C THR A 60 -4.09 -5.73 10.22
N ASP A 61 -4.60 -5.04 11.25
CA ASP A 61 -4.72 -3.57 11.19
C ASP A 61 -3.35 -2.91 11.04
N ASN A 62 -3.27 -1.88 10.19
CA ASN A 62 -2.05 -1.09 9.94
C ASN A 62 -0.83 -1.93 9.50
N CYS A 63 -1.08 -3.08 8.90
CA CYS A 63 -0.03 -4.03 8.48
C CYS A 63 0.74 -3.60 7.23
N ASN A 64 0.38 -2.47 6.62
CA ASN A 64 0.99 -1.92 5.42
C ASN A 64 1.81 -0.62 5.70
N PRO A 65 2.77 -0.61 6.65
CA PRO A 65 3.51 0.60 6.99
C PRO A 65 4.38 1.07 5.82
N HIS A 66 4.44 2.39 5.61
CA HIS A 66 5.34 2.98 4.63
C HIS A 66 6.80 2.89 5.12
N PRO A 67 7.80 2.65 4.26
CA PRO A 67 9.21 2.62 4.67
C PRO A 67 9.69 3.88 5.41
N LYS A 68 9.17 5.05 5.03
CA LYS A 68 9.46 6.33 5.73
C LYS A 68 8.88 6.44 7.15
N MET A 69 8.01 5.52 7.57
CA MET A 69 7.45 5.49 8.92
C MET A 69 8.27 4.61 9.87
N LYS A 70 9.24 3.86 9.35
CA LYS A 70 10.17 3.13 10.20
C LYS A 70 11.13 4.15 10.85
N PRO A 71 11.50 3.96 12.14
CA PRO A 71 12.46 4.83 12.83
C PRO A 71 13.77 4.99 12.07
#